data_AF-X1IA44-F1
#
_entry.id   AF-X1IA44-F1
#
_cell.length_a   1.000
_cell.length_b   1.000
_cell.length_c   1.000
_cell.angle_alpha   90.00
_cell.angle_beta   90.00
_cell.angle_gamma   90.00
#
_symmetry.space_group_name_H-M   'P 1'
#
loop_
_entity.id
_entity.type
_entity.pdbx_description
1 polymer ?
#
loop_
_entity_poly.entity_id
_entity_poly.type
_entity_poly.pdbx_seq_one_letter_code
_entity_poly.pdbx_strand_id
1 'polypeptide(L)'
;QWDFWSQVPESLHQVTILFSDRGIPKGIPFMNGYGSHTYSFINANNERFWVKFHFKTQQGIHCLMQEEADRIAGEDPDYHTHQLFKTIERGDFPKWTLSVQIMPELDAENYRWNPFDLTKAWPHGDYPLIEVGVLEMNRNPENYFVEVEQAAFSPANVPAGISFSPCKMLQARIFSYADAQRYRLGVNFERLPINCPHAARANNYQRDGRMRFDDNSGSSPNYEPNSFGGPKADAAYKEPPLKISGDADRYEQKRGVDDDYIQP
;
A
#
# COMPACT_ATOMS: atom_id res chain seq x y z
N GLN A 1 13.41 -16.56 14.92
CA GLN A 1 13.05 -16.21 13.53
C GLN A 1 12.93 -17.46 12.67
N TRP A 2 13.99 -18.28 12.57
CA TRP A 2 13.98 -19.52 11.78
C TRP A 2 12.96 -20.58 12.21
N ASP A 3 12.70 -20.73 13.52
CA ASP A 3 11.67 -21.66 14.01
C ASP A 3 10.30 -21.38 13.35
N PHE A 4 9.83 -20.14 13.42
CA PHE A 4 8.60 -19.71 12.74
C PHE A 4 8.64 -19.93 11.23
N TRP A 5 9.68 -19.48 10.52
CA TRP A 5 9.76 -19.64 9.06
C TRP A 5 9.78 -21.11 8.61
N SER A 6 10.43 -21.99 9.38
CA SER A 6 10.45 -23.42 9.08
C SER A 6 9.10 -24.11 9.23
N GLN A 7 8.18 -23.53 10.03
CA GLN A 7 6.82 -24.02 10.23
C GLN A 7 5.79 -23.36 9.29
N VAL A 8 6.20 -22.36 8.51
CA VAL A 8 5.35 -21.54 7.63
C VAL A 8 5.95 -21.58 6.22
N PRO A 9 5.82 -22.71 5.51
CA PRO A 9 6.51 -22.94 4.23
C PRO A 9 6.15 -21.91 3.14
N GLU A 10 4.97 -21.29 3.21
CA GLU A 10 4.58 -20.19 2.31
C GLU A 10 5.47 -18.95 2.44
N SER A 11 6.26 -18.83 3.52
CA SER A 11 7.22 -17.75 3.68
C SER A 11 8.42 -17.89 2.74
N LEU A 12 8.67 -19.07 2.18
CA LEU A 12 9.89 -19.39 1.44
C LEU A 12 10.14 -18.45 0.26
N HIS A 13 9.10 -18.04 -0.47
CA HIS A 13 9.25 -17.10 -1.59
C HIS A 13 9.85 -15.77 -1.12
N GLN A 14 9.30 -15.20 -0.05
CA GLN A 14 9.80 -13.95 0.50
C GLN A 14 11.14 -14.12 1.22
N VAL A 15 11.38 -15.25 1.88
CA VAL A 15 12.68 -15.56 2.50
C VAL A 15 13.77 -15.65 1.44
N THR A 16 13.49 -16.28 0.30
CA THR A 16 14.43 -16.37 -0.83
C THR A 16 14.78 -14.98 -1.36
N ILE A 17 13.80 -14.08 -1.50
CA ILE A 17 14.03 -12.69 -1.89
C ILE A 17 14.87 -11.95 -0.83
N LEU A 18 14.53 -12.10 0.45
CA LEU A 18 15.19 -11.42 1.56
C LEU A 18 16.67 -11.81 1.70
N PHE A 19 17.01 -13.07 1.42
CA PHE A 19 18.38 -13.58 1.49
C PHE A 19 19.11 -13.60 0.13
N SER A 20 18.48 -13.07 -0.92
CA SER A 20 19.18 -12.73 -2.17
C SER A 20 19.92 -11.40 -2.04
N ASP A 21 20.69 -11.01 -3.07
CA ASP A 21 21.34 -9.70 -3.13
C ASP A 21 20.36 -8.53 -2.86
N ARG A 22 19.07 -8.69 -3.20
CA ARG A 22 18.03 -7.66 -2.98
C ARG A 22 17.66 -7.45 -1.52
N GLY A 23 18.16 -8.27 -0.59
CA GLY A 23 17.94 -8.13 0.85
C GLY A 23 18.42 -6.81 1.43
N ILE A 24 19.48 -6.23 0.86
CA ILE A 24 20.06 -4.97 1.32
C ILE A 24 20.28 -4.02 0.12
N PRO A 25 19.28 -3.19 -0.23
CA PRO A 25 19.46 -2.17 -1.26
C PRO A 25 20.56 -1.17 -0.90
N LYS A 26 21.28 -0.65 -1.90
CA LYS A 26 22.30 0.39 -1.72
C LYS A 26 21.73 1.74 -1.26
N GLY A 27 20.43 1.92 -1.35
CA GLY A 27 19.74 3.15 -1.01
C GLY A 27 18.30 3.07 -1.49
N ILE A 28 17.44 3.91 -0.93
CA ILE A 28 16.02 3.99 -1.30
C ILE A 28 15.84 4.19 -2.82
N PRO A 29 16.63 5.04 -3.52
CA PRO A 29 16.53 5.18 -4.98
C PRO A 29 16.78 3.91 -5.79
N PHE A 30 17.54 2.95 -5.24
CA PHE A 30 18.05 1.79 -5.98
C PHE A 30 17.23 0.51 -5.78
N MET A 31 15.99 0.64 -5.27
CA MET A 31 15.06 -0.46 -5.13
C MET A 31 13.74 -0.19 -5.85
N ASN A 32 13.06 -1.27 -6.24
CA ASN A 32 11.69 -1.20 -6.72
C ASN A 32 10.71 -1.06 -5.54
N GLY A 33 9.54 -0.47 -5.80
CA GLY A 33 8.38 -0.53 -4.92
C GLY A 33 7.28 -1.40 -5.51
N TYR A 34 6.44 -1.97 -4.65
CA TYR A 34 5.31 -2.80 -5.07
C TYR A 34 4.11 -2.56 -4.15
N GLY A 35 2.89 -2.61 -4.71
CA GLY A 35 1.69 -2.72 -3.89
C GLY A 35 1.55 -4.08 -3.21
N SER A 36 2.22 -5.10 -3.78
CA SER A 36 2.23 -6.53 -3.41
C SER A 36 0.87 -7.21 -3.50
N HIS A 37 -0.13 -6.71 -2.78
CA HIS A 37 -1.50 -7.18 -2.85
C HIS A 37 -2.09 -6.98 -4.24
N THR A 38 -3.03 -7.85 -4.56
CA THR A 38 -4.01 -7.57 -5.60
C THR A 38 -4.98 -6.52 -5.05
N TYR A 39 -5.25 -5.49 -5.83
CA TYR A 39 -6.28 -4.47 -5.64
C TYR A 39 -7.32 -4.62 -6.75
N SER A 40 -8.30 -3.72 -6.84
CA SER A 40 -9.16 -3.61 -8.01
C SER A 40 -9.18 -2.21 -8.61
N PHE A 41 -9.31 -2.14 -9.92
CA PHE A 41 -9.79 -0.97 -10.62
C PHE A 41 -11.28 -1.10 -10.95
N ILE A 42 -11.98 0.03 -10.96
CA ILE A 42 -13.38 0.16 -11.37
C ILE A 42 -13.44 1.26 -12.42
N ASN A 43 -13.90 0.93 -13.62
CA ASN A 43 -13.98 1.89 -14.72
C ASN A 43 -15.30 2.67 -14.73
N ALA A 44 -15.48 3.56 -15.71
CA ALA A 44 -16.68 4.38 -15.86
C ALA A 44 -17.97 3.58 -16.17
N ASN A 45 -17.84 2.36 -16.67
CA ASN A 45 -18.97 1.43 -16.90
C ASN A 45 -19.28 0.58 -15.67
N ASN A 46 -18.64 0.85 -14.54
CA ASN A 46 -18.74 0.08 -13.30
C ASN A 46 -18.25 -1.38 -13.44
N GLU A 47 -17.28 -1.62 -14.33
CA GLU A 47 -16.65 -2.92 -14.54
C GLU A 47 -15.41 -3.05 -13.66
N ARG A 48 -15.26 -4.19 -12.98
CA ARG A 48 -14.14 -4.48 -12.09
C ARG A 48 -12.99 -5.17 -12.84
N PHE A 49 -11.77 -4.78 -12.50
CA PHE A 49 -10.54 -5.46 -12.90
C PHE A 49 -9.65 -5.64 -11.67
N TRP A 50 -8.94 -6.76 -11.57
CA TRP A 50 -7.92 -6.95 -10.55
C TRP A 50 -6.60 -6.33 -10.99
N VAL A 51 -5.87 -5.69 -10.07
CA VAL A 51 -4.66 -4.94 -10.40
C VAL A 51 -3.52 -5.18 -9.41
N LYS A 52 -2.28 -5.25 -9.93
CA LYS A 52 -1.03 -5.21 -9.14
C LYS A 52 -0.25 -3.95 -9.51
N PHE A 53 0.23 -3.20 -8.52
CA PHE A 53 1.04 -1.99 -8.72
C PHE A 53 2.54 -2.27 -8.62
N HIS A 54 3.31 -1.73 -9.56
CA HIS A 54 4.77 -1.88 -9.64
C HIS A 54 5.42 -0.50 -9.83
N PHE A 55 6.40 -0.17 -9.00
CA PHE A 55 7.22 1.03 -9.13
C PHE A 55 8.65 0.59 -9.44
N LYS A 56 9.08 0.70 -10.70
CA LYS A 56 10.41 0.27 -11.13
C LYS A 56 11.39 1.44 -11.05
N THR A 57 12.48 1.29 -10.30
CA THR A 57 13.49 2.36 -10.19
C THR A 57 14.09 2.69 -11.55
N GLN A 58 14.24 3.98 -11.83
CA GLN A 58 14.96 4.47 -13.02
C GLN A 58 16.46 4.64 -12.75
N GLN A 59 16.92 4.47 -11.51
CA GLN A 59 18.33 4.56 -11.12
C GLN A 59 19.05 3.21 -11.24
N GLY A 60 18.31 2.13 -11.52
CA GLY A 60 18.84 0.76 -11.54
C GLY A 60 18.82 0.11 -10.16
N ILE A 61 18.76 -1.22 -10.15
CA ILE A 61 18.86 -2.00 -8.91
C ILE A 61 20.33 -2.09 -8.51
N HIS A 62 20.63 -1.57 -7.32
CA HIS A 62 21.95 -1.68 -6.69
C HIS A 62 21.79 -2.12 -5.24
N CYS A 63 22.65 -3.04 -4.82
CA CYS A 63 22.61 -3.70 -3.53
C CYS A 63 23.97 -3.59 -2.83
N LEU A 64 23.95 -3.71 -1.50
CA LEU A 64 25.16 -3.83 -0.69
C LEU A 64 25.45 -5.32 -0.46
N MET A 65 26.72 -5.68 -0.54
CA MET A 65 27.18 -6.99 -0.06
C MET A 65 27.29 -6.97 1.47
N GLN A 66 27.20 -8.13 2.12
CA GLN A 66 27.12 -8.24 3.57
C GLN A 66 28.23 -7.47 4.31
N GLU A 67 29.50 -7.64 3.90
CA GLU A 67 30.64 -6.95 4.54
C GLU A 67 30.55 -5.42 4.45
N GLU A 68 30.08 -4.90 3.31
CA GLU A 68 29.88 -3.45 3.13
C GLU A 68 28.72 -2.95 3.99
N ALA A 69 27.62 -3.71 4.05
CA ALA A 69 26.47 -3.39 4.87
C ALA A 69 26.80 -3.38 6.36
N ASP A 70 27.55 -4.38 6.84
CA ASP A 70 27.98 -4.48 8.24
C ASP A 70 28.85 -3.28 8.65
N ARG A 71 29.78 -2.90 7.77
CA ARG A 71 30.64 -1.73 7.99
C ARG A 71 29.80 -0.44 8.04
N ILE A 72 28.91 -0.23 7.07
CA ILE A 72 28.04 0.96 7.02
C ILE A 72 27.15 1.02 8.27
N ALA A 73 26.57 -0.11 8.70
CA ALA A 73 25.72 -0.15 9.89
C ALA A 73 26.46 0.27 11.18
N GLY A 74 27.77 0.02 11.25
CA GLY A 74 28.62 0.48 12.36
C GLY A 74 29.08 1.94 12.26
N GLU A 75 29.16 2.49 11.04
CA GLU A 75 29.65 3.86 10.79
C GLU A 75 28.53 4.91 10.72
N ASP A 76 27.42 4.58 10.05
CA ASP A 76 26.27 5.46 9.80
C ASP A 76 24.97 4.64 9.86
N PRO A 77 24.36 4.48 11.05
CA PRO A 77 23.10 3.75 11.19
C PRO A 77 21.92 4.42 10.46
N ASP A 78 22.06 5.70 10.07
CA ASP A 78 21.07 6.49 9.35
C ASP A 78 21.39 6.58 7.84
N TYR A 79 22.29 5.73 7.34
CA TYR A 79 22.85 5.78 5.98
C TYR A 79 21.79 6.03 4.89
N HIS A 80 20.68 5.30 4.89
CA HIS A 80 19.65 5.46 3.86
C HIS A 80 18.92 6.80 3.94
N THR A 81 18.66 7.30 5.15
CA THR A 81 18.05 8.61 5.37
C THR A 81 18.99 9.71 4.91
N HIS A 82 20.25 9.64 5.32
CA HIS A 82 21.30 10.58 4.92
C HIS A 82 21.51 10.56 3.40
N GLN A 83 21.60 9.37 2.79
CA GLN A 83 21.78 9.19 1.36
C GLN A 83 20.62 9.79 0.55
N LEU A 84 19.37 9.54 0.94
CA LEU A 84 18.20 10.08 0.25
C LEU A 84 18.14 11.60 0.39
N PHE A 85 18.34 12.11 1.61
CA PHE A 85 18.32 13.54 1.88
C PHE A 85 19.36 14.28 1.03
N LYS A 86 20.61 13.78 1.02
CA LYS A 86 21.68 14.36 0.21
C LYS A 86 21.38 14.26 -1.28
N THR A 87 20.84 13.14 -1.74
CA THR A 87 20.48 12.95 -3.16
C THR A 87 19.49 14.02 -3.64
N ILE A 88 18.45 14.28 -2.85
CA ILE A 88 17.47 15.34 -3.16
C ILE A 88 18.11 16.74 -3.04
N GLU A 89 18.96 16.98 -2.04
CA GLU A 89 19.63 18.29 -1.83
C GLU A 89 20.52 18.71 -3.01
N ARG A 90 21.16 17.77 -3.72
CA ARG A 90 21.98 18.07 -4.92
C ARG A 90 21.17 18.17 -6.22
N GLY A 91 19.85 17.97 -6.17
CA GLY A 91 18.98 18.01 -7.35
C GLY A 91 18.91 16.70 -8.14
N ASP A 92 19.49 15.61 -7.62
CA ASP A 92 19.48 14.28 -8.24
C ASP A 92 18.18 13.53 -7.92
N PHE A 93 17.03 14.07 -8.32
CA PHE A 93 15.72 13.57 -7.88
C PHE A 93 15.45 12.13 -8.34
N PRO A 94 15.30 11.17 -7.40
CA PRO A 94 15.07 9.77 -7.76
C PRO A 94 13.66 9.58 -8.32
N LYS A 95 13.55 8.64 -9.24
CA LYS A 95 12.39 8.41 -10.10
C LYS A 95 12.04 6.93 -10.20
N TRP A 96 10.75 6.64 -10.21
CA TRP A 96 10.21 5.32 -10.48
C TRP A 96 9.17 5.38 -11.59
N THR A 97 9.26 4.45 -12.53
CA THR A 97 8.17 4.20 -13.49
C THR A 97 7.08 3.38 -12.78
N LEU A 98 5.88 3.94 -12.67
CA LEU A 98 4.69 3.23 -12.24
C LEU A 98 4.14 2.41 -13.40
N SER A 99 3.96 1.12 -13.16
CA SER A 99 3.28 0.19 -14.06
C SER A 99 2.26 -0.64 -13.30
N VAL A 100 1.28 -1.19 -14.03
CA VAL A 100 0.26 -2.07 -13.49
C VAL A 100 0.16 -3.37 -14.30
N GLN A 101 -0.16 -4.46 -13.61
CA GLN A 101 -0.72 -5.65 -14.27
C GLN A 101 -2.23 -5.60 -14.08
N ILE A 102 -3.01 -5.93 -15.12
CA ILE A 102 -4.48 -5.89 -15.08
C ILE A 102 -5.01 -7.28 -15.46
N MET A 103 -5.84 -7.84 -14.59
CA MET A 103 -6.54 -9.12 -14.77
C MET A 103 -8.05 -8.85 -14.79
N PRO A 104 -8.80 -9.25 -15.84
CA PRO A 104 -10.26 -9.22 -15.83
C PRO A 104 -10.86 -9.91 -14.60
N GLU A 105 -11.99 -9.43 -14.07
CA GLU A 105 -12.57 -9.99 -12.84
C GLU A 105 -12.80 -11.50 -12.91
N LEU A 106 -13.31 -11.99 -14.04
CA LEU A 106 -13.66 -13.40 -14.26
C LEU A 106 -12.44 -14.32 -14.43
N ASP A 107 -11.29 -13.78 -14.85
CA ASP A 107 -10.07 -14.59 -15.03
C ASP A 107 -9.59 -15.15 -13.68
N ALA A 108 -9.89 -14.45 -12.58
CA ALA A 108 -9.56 -14.91 -11.23
C ALA A 108 -10.25 -16.21 -10.83
N GLU A 109 -11.41 -16.55 -11.40
CA GLU A 109 -12.15 -17.78 -11.06
C GLU A 109 -11.41 -19.05 -11.55
N ASN A 110 -10.65 -18.93 -12.63
CA ASN A 110 -10.01 -20.06 -13.30
C ASN A 110 -8.48 -19.93 -13.35
N TYR A 111 -7.91 -18.93 -12.66
CA TYR A 111 -6.47 -18.74 -12.63
C TYR A 111 -5.79 -19.90 -11.88
N ARG A 112 -4.66 -20.38 -12.39
CA ARG A 112 -3.97 -21.58 -11.88
C ARG A 112 -3.48 -21.48 -10.44
N TRP A 113 -3.36 -20.26 -9.91
CA TRP A 113 -3.02 -19.97 -8.52
C TRP A 113 -4.09 -19.09 -7.92
N ASN A 114 -4.18 -19.04 -6.59
CA ASN A 114 -5.00 -18.03 -5.93
C ASN A 114 -4.45 -16.63 -6.26
N PRO A 115 -5.17 -15.81 -7.06
CA PRO A 115 -4.66 -14.50 -7.49
C PRO A 115 -4.64 -13.49 -6.34
N PHE A 116 -5.19 -13.83 -5.18
CA PHE A 116 -5.23 -13.02 -3.97
C PHE A 116 -4.29 -13.53 -2.86
N ASP A 117 -3.49 -14.58 -3.14
CA ASP A 117 -2.40 -15.02 -2.28
C ASP A 117 -1.25 -14.01 -2.35
N LEU A 118 -0.86 -13.46 -1.19
CA LEU A 118 0.22 -12.48 -1.10
C LEU A 118 1.61 -13.10 -1.35
N THR A 119 1.74 -14.42 -1.20
CA THR A 119 2.99 -15.16 -1.43
C THR A 119 3.21 -15.47 -2.91
N LYS A 120 2.26 -15.12 -3.78
CA LYS A 120 2.30 -15.40 -5.22
C LYS A 120 2.33 -14.10 -6.04
N ALA A 121 3.24 -14.05 -7.00
CA ALA A 121 3.27 -13.07 -8.07
C ALA A 121 2.42 -13.52 -9.27
N TRP A 122 1.91 -12.57 -10.05
CA TRP A 122 1.36 -12.85 -11.37
C TRP A 122 2.50 -12.79 -12.39
N PRO A 123 2.77 -13.84 -13.18
CA PRO A 123 3.88 -13.83 -14.09
C PRO A 123 3.63 -12.79 -15.17
N HIS A 124 4.68 -12.03 -15.49
CA HIS A 124 4.58 -10.97 -16.50
C HIS A 124 4.22 -11.50 -17.90
N GLY A 125 4.43 -12.79 -18.17
CA GLY A 125 4.01 -13.42 -19.42
C GLY A 125 2.48 -13.57 -19.55
N ASP A 126 1.77 -13.73 -18.44
CA ASP A 126 0.30 -13.80 -18.44
C ASP A 126 -0.32 -12.40 -18.45
N TYR A 127 0.19 -11.55 -17.56
CA TYR A 127 -0.27 -10.18 -17.38
C TYR A 127 0.93 -9.24 -17.48
N PRO A 128 1.23 -8.70 -18.67
CA PRO A 128 2.38 -7.81 -18.86
C PRO A 128 2.21 -6.50 -18.09
N LEU A 129 3.33 -5.83 -17.85
CA LEU A 129 3.33 -4.50 -17.24
C LEU A 129 2.82 -3.46 -18.24
N ILE A 130 1.84 -2.68 -17.81
CA ILE A 130 1.30 -1.52 -18.53
C ILE A 130 1.81 -0.27 -17.82
N GLU A 131 2.58 0.55 -18.51
CA GLU A 131 3.10 1.81 -17.96
C GLU A 131 1.96 2.82 -17.73
N VAL A 132 2.01 3.52 -16.60
CA VAL A 132 0.99 4.49 -16.17
C VAL A 132 1.58 5.89 -15.99
N GLY A 133 2.76 6.01 -15.40
CA GLY A 133 3.35 7.31 -15.11
C GLY A 133 4.66 7.24 -14.32
N VAL A 134 5.06 8.35 -13.72
CA VAL A 134 6.34 8.49 -13.00
C VAL A 134 6.09 9.07 -11.61
N LEU A 135 6.73 8.46 -10.61
CA LEU A 135 6.90 9.03 -9.27
C LEU A 135 8.30 9.64 -9.19
N GLU A 136 8.40 10.93 -8.85
CA GLU A 136 9.66 11.64 -8.60
C GLU A 136 9.67 12.15 -7.15
N MET A 137 10.78 11.96 -6.42
CA MET A 137 10.97 12.59 -5.11
C MET A 137 11.91 13.79 -5.25
N ASN A 138 11.36 15.00 -5.15
CA ASN A 138 12.08 16.23 -5.48
C ASN A 138 12.14 17.28 -4.35
N ARG A 139 11.70 16.91 -3.14
CA ARG A 139 11.70 17.81 -1.98
C ARG A 139 11.98 17.04 -0.70
N ASN A 140 12.93 17.53 0.10
CA ASN A 140 13.16 17.04 1.45
C ASN A 140 12.10 17.60 2.42
N PRO A 141 11.77 16.88 3.51
CA PRO A 141 10.94 17.45 4.57
C PRO A 141 11.64 18.66 5.19
N GLU A 142 10.90 19.73 5.49
CA GLU A 142 11.42 20.88 6.23
C GLU A 142 11.55 20.54 7.72
N ASN A 143 10.61 19.77 8.24
CA ASN A 143 10.66 19.24 9.60
C ASN A 143 10.33 17.74 9.60
N TYR A 144 11.33 16.91 9.95
CA TYR A 144 11.19 15.46 9.97
C TYR A 144 10.04 14.98 10.87
N PHE A 145 9.90 15.55 12.07
CA PHE A 145 8.85 15.11 12.99
C PHE A 145 7.44 15.43 12.47
N VAL A 146 7.27 16.57 11.80
CA VAL A 146 5.98 17.01 11.26
C VAL A 146 5.61 16.27 9.99
N GLU A 147 6.57 16.05 9.08
CA GLU A 147 6.30 15.53 7.74
C GLU A 147 6.63 14.05 7.55
N VAL A 148 7.43 13.44 8.44
CA VAL A 148 7.81 12.02 8.34
C VAL A 148 7.28 11.23 9.53
N GLU A 149 7.66 11.60 10.76
CA GLU A 149 7.28 10.83 11.95
C GLU A 149 5.75 10.79 12.15
N GLN A 150 5.08 11.90 11.85
CA GLN A 150 3.62 12.03 11.93
C GLN A 150 2.88 11.58 10.67
N ALA A 151 3.57 11.15 9.62
CA ALA A 151 2.93 10.63 8.42
C ALA A 151 2.12 9.36 8.74
N ALA A 152 0.95 9.24 8.13
CA ALA A 152 0.02 8.15 8.34
C ALA A 152 -0.50 7.64 6.99
N PHE A 153 -0.05 6.44 6.60
CA PHE A 153 -0.50 5.77 5.37
C PHE A 153 -1.48 4.66 5.75
N SER A 154 -2.71 4.70 5.27
CA SER A 154 -3.70 3.63 5.48
C SER A 154 -4.09 3.01 4.15
N PRO A 155 -3.99 1.68 3.97
CA PRO A 155 -4.48 1.01 2.77
C PRO A 155 -5.97 1.23 2.51
N ALA A 156 -6.77 1.57 3.53
CA ALA A 156 -8.19 1.89 3.37
C ALA A 156 -8.44 3.22 2.63
N ASN A 157 -7.43 4.08 2.51
CA ASN A 157 -7.54 5.37 1.85
C ASN A 157 -7.37 5.19 0.34
N VAL A 158 -8.45 4.79 -0.33
CA VAL A 158 -8.51 4.66 -1.79
C VAL A 158 -9.43 5.72 -2.40
N PRO A 159 -9.05 6.33 -3.54
CA PRO A 159 -9.94 7.20 -4.30
C PRO A 159 -10.93 6.37 -5.13
N ALA A 160 -11.99 7.01 -5.63
CA ALA A 160 -12.90 6.39 -6.59
C ALA A 160 -12.15 5.82 -7.80
N GLY A 161 -12.53 4.61 -8.21
CA GLY A 161 -11.87 3.87 -9.29
C GLY A 161 -10.75 2.93 -8.83
N ILE A 162 -10.29 3.01 -7.57
CA ILE A 162 -9.38 2.05 -6.95
C ILE A 162 -10.08 1.45 -5.73
N SER A 163 -10.03 0.14 -5.58
CA SER A 163 -10.60 -0.55 -4.43
C SER A 163 -9.83 -1.82 -4.08
N PHE A 164 -10.39 -2.64 -3.20
CA PHE A 164 -9.72 -3.76 -2.57
C PHE A 164 -10.00 -5.09 -3.28
N SER A 165 -9.19 -6.09 -2.96
CA SER A 165 -9.44 -7.49 -3.32
C SER A 165 -9.73 -8.31 -2.07
N PRO A 166 -10.25 -9.56 -2.21
CA PRO A 166 -10.43 -10.48 -1.08
C PRO A 166 -9.11 -11.07 -0.53
N CYS A 167 -7.94 -10.50 -0.85
CA CYS A 167 -6.67 -10.88 -0.25
C CYS A 167 -6.75 -10.76 1.28
N LYS A 168 -6.67 -11.89 2.00
CA LYS A 168 -6.86 -11.95 3.47
C LYS A 168 -5.93 -10.98 4.22
N MET A 169 -4.68 -10.86 3.77
CA MET A 169 -3.71 -9.92 4.36
C MET A 169 -4.11 -8.47 4.10
N LEU A 170 -4.58 -8.12 2.89
CA LEU A 170 -5.06 -6.77 2.60
C LEU A 170 -6.27 -6.42 3.46
N GLN A 171 -7.22 -7.35 3.60
CA GLN A 171 -8.43 -7.16 4.40
C GLN A 171 -8.13 -6.79 5.86
N ALA A 172 -7.13 -7.44 6.48
CA ALA A 172 -6.67 -7.07 7.83
C ALA A 172 -6.01 -5.67 7.87
N ARG A 173 -5.30 -5.28 6.81
CA ARG A 173 -4.63 -3.97 6.70
C ARG A 173 -5.59 -2.81 6.51
N ILE A 174 -6.75 -3.02 5.88
CA ILE A 174 -7.80 -1.99 5.74
C ILE A 174 -8.24 -1.49 7.13
N PHE A 175 -8.33 -2.38 8.11
CA PHE A 175 -8.69 -2.01 9.48
C PHE A 175 -7.48 -1.51 10.30
N SER A 176 -6.41 -2.31 10.36
CA SER A 176 -5.36 -2.16 11.38
C SER A 176 -4.57 -0.86 11.32
N TYR A 177 -4.39 -0.27 10.14
CA TYR A 177 -3.59 0.95 10.01
C TYR A 177 -4.27 2.15 10.67
N ALA A 178 -5.55 2.39 10.38
CA ALA A 178 -6.29 3.49 10.97
C ALA A 178 -6.43 3.31 12.50
N ASP A 179 -6.58 2.07 12.97
CA ASP A 179 -6.61 1.75 14.39
C ASP A 179 -5.28 2.12 15.09
N ALA A 180 -4.15 1.63 14.54
CA ALA A 180 -2.82 1.95 15.07
C ALA A 180 -2.50 3.45 14.99
N GLN A 181 -2.95 4.15 13.95
CA GLN A 181 -2.74 5.58 13.78
C GLN A 181 -3.51 6.42 14.80
N ARG A 182 -4.77 6.04 15.11
CA ARG A 182 -5.55 6.71 16.17
C ARG A 182 -4.87 6.58 17.53
N TYR A 183 -4.25 5.44 17.82
CA TYR A 183 -3.45 5.26 19.03
C TYR A 183 -2.17 6.10 19.00
N ARG A 184 -1.38 5.98 17.93
CA ARG A 184 -0.05 6.61 17.80
C ARG A 184 -0.10 8.14 17.74
N LEU A 185 -1.06 8.68 16.99
CA LEU A 185 -1.14 10.11 16.65
C LEU A 185 -2.38 10.82 17.20
N GLY A 186 -3.35 10.06 17.73
CA GLY A 186 -4.63 10.58 18.21
C GLY A 186 -5.74 10.50 17.17
N VAL A 187 -7.00 10.58 17.63
CA VAL A 187 -8.18 10.38 16.77
C VAL A 187 -8.30 11.37 15.60
N ASN A 188 -7.76 12.58 15.75
CA ASN A 188 -7.79 13.63 14.74
C ASN A 188 -6.49 13.68 13.91
N PHE A 189 -5.71 12.59 13.82
CA PHE A 189 -4.41 12.57 13.10
C PHE A 189 -4.50 12.95 11.62
N GLU A 190 -5.65 12.71 10.97
CA GLU A 190 -5.92 13.09 9.59
C GLU A 190 -5.99 14.62 9.39
N ARG A 191 -6.10 15.39 10.48
CA ARG A 191 -6.06 16.85 10.44
C ARG A 191 -4.63 17.41 10.43
N LEU A 192 -3.63 16.59 10.76
CA LEU A 192 -2.23 17.02 10.69
C LEU A 192 -1.89 17.39 9.24
N PRO A 193 -1.11 18.47 8.99
CA PRO A 193 -0.89 18.99 7.64
C PRO A 193 -0.45 17.94 6.62
N ILE A 194 0.46 17.04 7.01
CA ILE A 194 0.97 15.98 6.12
C ILE A 194 -0.07 14.89 5.77
N ASN A 195 -1.08 14.70 6.61
CA ASN A 195 -2.11 13.66 6.45
C ASN A 195 -3.41 14.22 5.87
N CYS A 196 -3.55 15.55 5.81
CA CYS A 196 -4.77 16.22 5.38
C CYS A 196 -4.95 16.08 3.85
N PRO A 197 -6.15 15.73 3.36
CA PRO A 197 -6.39 15.69 1.93
C PRO A 197 -6.32 17.11 1.33
N HIS A 198 -5.25 17.43 0.61
CA HIS A 198 -5.09 18.76 0.01
C HIS A 198 -5.94 18.98 -1.24
N ALA A 199 -6.30 17.90 -1.95
CA ALA A 199 -7.06 17.96 -3.20
C ALA A 199 -8.59 17.83 -3.00
N ALA A 200 -9.06 17.70 -1.76
CA ALA A 200 -10.48 17.53 -1.44
C ALA A 200 -10.82 18.15 -0.08
N ARG A 201 -12.09 18.49 0.15
CA ARG A 201 -12.56 18.89 1.47
C ARG A 201 -13.36 17.76 2.10
N ALA A 202 -12.94 17.29 3.26
CA ALA A 202 -13.72 16.35 4.05
C ALA A 202 -15.06 16.99 4.42
N ASN A 203 -16.16 16.44 3.91
CA ASN A 203 -17.53 16.88 4.20
C ASN A 203 -18.29 15.70 4.80
N ASN A 204 -18.25 15.56 6.13
CA ASN A 204 -18.76 14.39 6.84
C ASN A 204 -19.38 14.77 8.19
N TYR A 205 -19.89 13.76 8.90
CA TYR A 205 -20.56 13.90 10.19
C TYR A 205 -19.65 13.71 11.40
N GLN A 206 -18.34 13.54 11.21
CA GLN A 206 -17.41 13.37 12.33
C GLN A 206 -17.22 14.68 13.09
N ARG A 207 -17.22 14.61 14.42
CA ARG A 207 -17.10 15.74 15.35
C ARG A 207 -16.17 15.41 16.51
N ASP A 208 -15.69 16.46 17.17
CA ASP A 208 -14.99 16.44 18.46
C ASP A 208 -13.68 15.62 18.43
N GLY A 209 -13.38 14.91 19.51
CA GLY A 209 -12.14 14.16 19.70
C GLY A 209 -11.01 15.00 20.27
N ARG A 210 -10.01 14.32 20.85
CA ARG A 210 -8.82 14.98 21.42
C ARG A 210 -8.07 15.75 20.33
N MET A 211 -7.53 16.93 20.68
CA MET A 211 -6.80 17.81 19.76
C MET A 211 -7.61 18.18 18.50
N ARG A 212 -8.90 18.49 18.66
CA ARG A 212 -9.70 19.06 17.56
C ARG A 212 -9.36 20.54 17.41
N PHE A 213 -8.43 20.87 16.50
CA PHE A 213 -7.89 22.22 16.31
C PHE A 213 -8.43 22.94 15.06
N ASP A 214 -9.29 22.28 14.26
CA ASP A 214 -10.00 22.90 13.15
C ASP A 214 -11.35 23.50 13.62
N ASP A 215 -12.18 23.93 12.67
CA ASP A 215 -13.50 24.52 12.96
C ASP A 215 -14.56 23.51 13.47
N ASN A 216 -14.22 22.22 13.56
CA ASN A 216 -15.11 21.13 13.92
C ASN A 216 -16.44 21.11 13.13
N SER A 217 -16.43 21.61 11.88
CA SER A 217 -17.62 21.80 11.02
C SER A 217 -18.69 22.75 11.59
N GLY A 218 -18.35 23.57 12.58
CA GLY A 218 -19.21 24.62 13.13
C GLY A 218 -20.60 24.15 13.55
N SER A 219 -21.63 24.91 13.17
CA SER A 219 -23.05 24.62 13.45
C SER A 219 -23.70 23.66 12.44
N SER A 220 -22.94 23.05 11.54
CA SER A 220 -23.49 22.15 10.52
C SER A 220 -24.14 20.91 11.15
N PRO A 221 -25.26 20.39 10.60
CA PRO A 221 -25.90 19.16 11.07
C PRO A 221 -24.89 18.02 11.25
N ASN A 222 -24.98 17.31 12.39
CA ASN A 222 -24.07 16.23 12.78
C ASN A 222 -24.72 14.83 12.71
N TYR A 223 -25.88 14.70 12.05
CA TYR A 223 -26.60 13.44 11.86
C TYR A 223 -27.14 13.29 10.44
N GLU A 224 -27.37 12.06 10.01
CA GLU A 224 -27.90 11.69 8.69
C GLU A 224 -28.91 10.54 8.85
N PRO A 225 -30.05 10.54 8.14
CA PRO A 225 -30.51 11.59 7.23
C PRO A 225 -30.95 12.88 7.97
N ASN A 226 -30.82 14.04 7.32
CA ASN A 226 -31.31 15.32 7.84
C ASN A 226 -31.94 16.19 6.74
N SER A 227 -32.79 17.13 7.14
CA SER A 227 -33.50 18.06 6.23
C SER A 227 -32.83 19.45 6.14
N PHE A 228 -31.59 19.58 6.62
CA PHE A 228 -30.90 20.87 6.81
C PHE A 228 -29.67 21.03 5.90
N GLY A 229 -29.59 20.26 4.82
CA GLY A 229 -28.52 20.39 3.82
C GLY A 229 -27.16 19.86 4.28
N GLY A 230 -27.12 18.94 5.25
CA GLY A 230 -25.87 18.26 5.63
C GLY A 230 -25.29 17.37 4.52
N PRO A 231 -24.06 16.84 4.72
CA PRO A 231 -23.40 15.95 3.76
C PRO A 231 -24.28 14.78 3.29
N LYS A 232 -24.23 14.42 1.99
CA LYS A 232 -24.97 13.27 1.45
C LYS A 232 -24.02 12.30 0.77
N ALA A 233 -24.33 11.02 0.87
CA ALA A 233 -23.63 9.99 0.10
C ALA A 233 -23.89 10.21 -1.40
N ASP A 234 -22.85 10.06 -2.21
CA ASP A 234 -22.95 10.15 -3.66
C ASP A 234 -22.99 8.74 -4.27
N ALA A 235 -24.15 8.37 -4.82
CA ALA A 235 -24.38 7.06 -5.41
C ALA A 235 -23.58 6.82 -6.70
N ALA A 236 -23.03 7.87 -7.33
CA ALA A 236 -22.23 7.75 -8.54
C ALA A 236 -20.91 6.97 -8.31
N TYR A 237 -20.44 6.89 -7.06
CA TYR A 237 -19.22 6.17 -6.69
C TYR A 237 -19.48 4.79 -6.08
N LYS A 238 -20.73 4.28 -6.20
CA LYS A 238 -21.06 2.95 -5.70
C LYS A 238 -20.39 1.87 -6.55
N GLU A 239 -19.51 1.10 -5.93
CA GLU A 239 -18.83 -0.03 -6.57
C GLU A 239 -19.81 -1.15 -6.99
N PRO A 240 -19.47 -1.97 -8.02
CA PRO A 240 -20.29 -3.11 -8.36
C PRO A 240 -20.26 -4.14 -7.23
N PRO A 241 -21.30 -4.96 -7.04
CA PRO A 241 -21.26 -6.04 -6.05
C PRO A 241 -20.10 -7.00 -6.34
N LEU A 242 -19.53 -7.60 -5.30
CA LEU A 242 -18.61 -8.74 -5.43
C LEU A 242 -19.41 -10.03 -5.23
N LYS A 243 -19.33 -10.96 -6.17
CA LYS A 243 -19.95 -12.27 -6.03
C LYS A 243 -19.27 -13.05 -4.91
N ILE A 244 -20.05 -13.60 -3.99
CA ILE A 244 -19.57 -14.43 -2.87
C ILE A 244 -20.25 -15.80 -2.97
N SER A 245 -19.48 -16.86 -2.79
CA SER A 245 -19.95 -18.24 -2.78
C SER A 245 -19.28 -19.04 -1.67
N GLY A 246 -20.04 -19.91 -1.00
CA GLY A 246 -19.56 -20.68 0.16
C GLY A 246 -20.16 -20.17 1.46
N ASP A 247 -19.79 -20.84 2.55
CA ASP A 247 -20.27 -20.53 3.91
C ASP A 247 -19.33 -19.52 4.59
N ALA A 248 -19.80 -18.93 5.70
CA ALA A 248 -18.93 -18.12 6.56
C ALA A 248 -18.18 -19.05 7.54
N ASP A 249 -16.89 -19.29 7.27
CA ASP A 249 -16.03 -20.12 8.13
C ASP A 249 -14.55 -19.69 8.07
N ARG A 250 -13.72 -20.26 8.93
CA ARG A 250 -12.27 -20.07 8.95
C ARG A 250 -11.60 -21.04 7.98
N TYR A 251 -11.67 -20.71 6.69
CA TYR A 251 -11.02 -21.52 5.67
C TYR A 251 -9.50 -21.50 5.82
N GLU A 252 -8.93 -22.69 5.99
CA GLU A 252 -7.52 -22.92 5.68
C GLU A 252 -7.27 -22.61 4.20
N GLN A 253 -6.11 -22.03 3.91
CA GLN A 253 -5.74 -21.76 2.53
C GLN A 253 -5.50 -23.10 1.84
N LYS A 254 -6.36 -23.47 0.89
CA LYS A 254 -6.15 -24.64 0.05
C LYS A 254 -4.84 -24.45 -0.72
N ARG A 255 -3.90 -25.35 -0.51
CA ARG A 255 -2.63 -25.40 -1.24
C ARG A 255 -2.63 -26.65 -2.11
N GLY A 256 -2.15 -26.51 -3.35
CA GLY A 256 -1.79 -27.66 -4.16
C GLY A 256 -0.59 -28.37 -3.56
N VAL A 257 -0.30 -29.58 -4.07
CA VAL A 257 0.98 -30.24 -3.80
C VAL A 257 2.10 -29.30 -4.26
N ASP A 258 3.04 -29.03 -3.36
CA ASP A 258 4.20 -28.17 -3.57
C ASP A 258 3.93 -26.70 -3.96
N ASP A 259 2.71 -26.17 -3.79
CA ASP A 259 2.34 -24.82 -4.23
C ASP A 259 3.23 -23.71 -3.64
N ASP A 260 3.76 -23.90 -2.43
CA ASP A 260 4.68 -22.96 -1.78
C ASP A 260 6.11 -22.97 -2.37
N TYR A 261 6.43 -23.95 -3.22
CA TYR A 261 7.77 -24.17 -3.79
C TYR A 261 7.83 -23.96 -5.31
N ILE A 262 6.72 -23.61 -5.96
CA ILE A 262 6.67 -23.44 -7.44
C ILE A 262 7.25 -22.10 -7.90
N GLN A 263 6.99 -21.02 -7.15
CA GLN A 263 7.44 -19.66 -7.50
C GLN A 263 8.81 -19.23 -6.95
N PRO A 264 9.21 -19.61 -5.71
CA PRO A 264 10.58 -19.38 -5.26
C PRO A 264 11.61 -19.94 -6.24
#